data_AF-A0A160PR35-F1
#
_entry.id   AF-A0A160PR35-F1
#
_cell.length_a   1.000
_cell.length_b   1.000
_cell.length_c   1.000
_cell.angle_alpha   90.00
_cell.angle_beta   90.00
_cell.angle_gamma   90.00
#
_symmetry.space_group_name_H-M   'P 1'
#
loop_
_entity.id
_entity.type
_entity.pdbx_description
1 polymer ?
#
loop_
_entity_poly.entity_id
_entity_poly.type
_entity_poly.pdbx_seq_one_letter_code
_entity_poly.pdbx_strand_id
1 'polypeptide(L)' 'MGIDDKLKNKAEDFGGKAKEAAGKASGDDTLEAEGKADQVKSSAKDAAEKAKDKVAEGFNKITGN' A
#
# COMPACT_ATOMS: atom_id res chain seq x y z
N MET A 1 2.09 -8.30 -17.31
CA MET A 1 1.76 -8.00 -15.91
C MET A 1 1.31 -9.29 -15.25
N GLY A 2 2.26 -9.93 -14.58
CA GLY A 2 2.18 -11.33 -14.16
C GLY A 2 1.46 -11.52 -12.84
N ILE A 3 1.06 -12.76 -12.57
CA ILE A 3 0.42 -13.21 -11.34
C ILE A 3 1.28 -12.83 -10.12
N ASP A 4 2.60 -12.76 -10.29
CA ASP A 4 3.59 -12.35 -9.30
C ASP A 4 3.33 -10.95 -8.71
N ASP A 5 2.95 -9.95 -9.51
CA ASP A 5 2.66 -8.60 -9.00
C ASP A 5 1.42 -8.59 -8.09
N LYS A 6 0.34 -9.25 -8.53
CA LYS A 6 -0.87 -9.37 -7.71
C LYS A 6 -0.63 -10.20 -6.45
N LEU A 7 0.15 -11.27 -6.56
CA LEU A 7 0.48 -12.12 -5.43
C LEU A 7 1.33 -11.37 -4.42
N LYS A 8 2.31 -10.59 -4.88
CA LYS A 8 3.18 -9.79 -4.03
C LYS A 8 2.41 -8.69 -3.31
N ASN A 9 1.54 -7.95 -4.01
CA ASN A 9 0.70 -6.93 -3.37
C ASN A 9 -0.22 -7.53 -2.31
N LYS A 10 -0.81 -8.70 -2.62
CA LYS A 10 -1.69 -9.41 -1.69
C LYS A 10 -0.93 -10.03 -0.51
N ALA A 11 0.32 -10.45 -0.73
CA ALA A 11 1.19 -10.98 0.31
C ALA A 11 1.70 -9.88 1.25
N GLU A 12 1.99 -8.68 0.74
CA GLU A 12 2.31 -7.51 1.58
C GLU A 12 1.11 -7.09 2.44
N ASP A 13 -0.09 -7.02 1.88
CA ASP A 13 -1.34 -6.77 2.63
C ASP A 13 -1.60 -7.84 3.70
N PHE A 14 -1.39 -9.11 3.35
CA PHE A 14 -1.57 -10.22 4.27
C PHE A 14 -0.50 -10.24 5.36
N GLY A 15 0.74 -9.92 5.01
CA GLY A 15 1.88 -9.83 5.92
C GLY A 15 1.70 -8.70 6.95
N GLY A 16 1.23 -7.53 6.52
CA GLY A 16 0.94 -6.41 7.43
C GLY A 16 -0.16 -6.76 8.44
N LYS A 17 -1.26 -7.36 7.97
CA LYS A 17 -2.35 -7.84 8.87
C LYS A 17 -1.90 -8.97 9.78
N ALA A 18 -1.06 -9.87 9.29
CA ALA A 18 -0.49 -10.94 10.08
C ALA A 18 0.45 -10.39 11.17
N LYS A 19 1.29 -9.41 10.86
CA LYS A 19 2.13 -8.70 11.85
C LYS A 19 1.27 -8.00 12.91
N GLU A 20 0.21 -7.30 12.50
CA GLU A 20 -0.74 -6.67 13.44
C GLU A 20 -1.40 -7.69 14.36
N ALA A 21 -1.90 -8.81 13.80
CA ALA A 21 -2.54 -9.86 14.57
C ALA A 21 -1.57 -10.58 15.51
N ALA A 22 -0.36 -10.87 15.03
CA ALA A 22 0.70 -11.51 15.81
C ALA A 22 1.20 -10.59 16.93
N GLY A 23 1.38 -9.30 16.65
CA GLY A 23 1.74 -8.28 17.65
C GLY A 23 0.67 -8.16 18.73
N LYS A 24 -0.61 -8.08 18.36
CA LYS A 24 -1.73 -8.09 19.33
C LYS A 24 -1.78 -9.35 20.18
N ALA A 25 -1.60 -10.51 19.55
CA ALA A 25 -1.69 -11.80 20.24
C ALA A 25 -0.49 -12.06 21.16
N SER A 26 0.71 -11.59 20.78
CA SER A 26 1.94 -11.75 21.54
C SER A 26 2.22 -10.59 22.52
N GLY A 27 1.45 -9.50 22.45
CA GLY A 27 1.72 -8.27 23.19
C GLY A 27 2.99 -7.54 22.70
N ASP A 28 3.37 -7.72 21.44
CA ASP A 28 4.53 -7.08 20.83
C ASP A 28 4.10 -5.82 20.08
N ASP A 29 4.25 -4.68 20.73
CA ASP A 29 3.92 -3.35 20.19
C ASP A 29 4.70 -3.04 18.90
N THR A 30 5.88 -3.62 18.71
CA THR A 30 6.71 -3.39 17.51
C THR A 30 6.06 -4.05 16.31
N LEU A 31 5.63 -5.30 16.44
CA LEU A 31 4.93 -6.03 15.37
C LEU A 31 3.58 -5.39 15.04
N GLU A 32 2.83 -4.92 16.05
CA GLU A 32 1.59 -4.17 15.80
C GLU A 32 1.85 -2.87 15.04
N ALA A 33 2.85 -2.10 15.48
CA ALA A 33 3.22 -0.83 14.85
C ALA A 33 3.72 -1.01 13.42
N GLU A 34 4.53 -2.04 13.15
CA GLU A 34 4.98 -2.37 11.79
C GLU A 34 3.80 -2.69 10.87
N GLY A 35 2.86 -3.53 11.30
CA GLY A 35 1.68 -3.89 10.49
C GLY A 35 0.83 -2.67 10.14
N LYS A 36 0.59 -1.78 11.12
CA LYS A 36 -0.12 -0.51 10.90
C LYS A 36 0.65 0.44 10.01
N ALA A 37 1.96 0.55 10.19
CA ALA A 37 2.81 1.41 9.38
C ALA A 37 2.82 0.98 7.91
N ASP A 38 2.87 -0.33 7.64
CA ASP A 38 2.76 -0.88 6.28
C ASP A 38 1.40 -0.57 5.64
N GLN A 39 0.29 -0.74 6.38
CA GLN A 39 -1.06 -0.37 5.91
C GLN A 39 -1.16 1.11 5.54
N VAL A 40 -0.61 2.00 6.37
CA VAL A 40 -0.61 3.45 6.14
C VAL A 40 0.27 3.82 4.94
N LYS A 41 1.47 3.24 4.84
CA LYS A 41 2.37 3.45 3.69
C LYS A 41 1.73 3.02 2.38
N SER A 42 1.08 1.87 2.38
CA SER A 42 0.42 1.33 1.19
C SER A 42 -0.72 2.26 0.76
N SER A 43 -1.59 2.65 1.70
CA SER A 43 -2.69 3.61 1.45
C SER A 43 -2.19 4.96 0.94
N ALA A 44 -1.10 5.47 1.50
CA ALA A 44 -0.48 6.72 1.09
C ALA A 44 0.14 6.62 -0.32
N LYS A 45 0.81 5.51 -0.64
CA LYS A 45 1.31 5.23 -2.00
C LYS A 45 0.18 5.17 -3.01
N ASP A 46 -0.87 4.41 -2.72
CA ASP A 46 -2.04 4.26 -3.58
C ASP A 46 -2.71 5.62 -3.87
N ALA A 47 -2.87 6.45 -2.82
CA ALA A 47 -3.42 7.79 -2.96
C ALA A 47 -2.50 8.72 -3.76
N ALA A 48 -1.19 8.66 -3.52
CA ALA A 48 -0.21 9.45 -4.24
C ALA A 48 -0.09 9.04 -5.72
N GLU A 49 -0.14 7.75 -6.03
CA GLU A 49 -0.17 7.23 -7.39
C GLU A 49 -1.45 7.66 -8.10
N LYS A 50 -2.64 7.51 -7.48
CA LYS A 50 -3.90 8.00 -8.06
C LYS A 50 -3.91 9.52 -8.27
N ALA A 51 -3.32 10.28 -7.35
CA ALA A 51 -3.20 11.73 -7.50
C ALA A 51 -2.25 12.09 -8.65
N LYS A 52 -1.09 11.44 -8.73
CA LYS A 52 -0.15 11.62 -9.85
C LYS A 52 -0.75 11.22 -11.17
N ASP A 53 -1.49 10.10 -11.23
CA ASP A 53 -2.15 9.61 -12.43
C ASP A 53 -3.21 10.60 -12.92
N LYS A 54 -4.10 11.07 -12.04
CA LYS A 54 -5.10 12.10 -12.38
C LYS A 54 -4.50 13.45 -12.76
N VAL A 55 -3.41 13.85 -12.10
CA VAL A 55 -2.68 15.08 -12.44
C VAL A 55 -2.00 14.92 -13.78
N ALA A 56 -1.33 13.79 -14.03
CA ALA A 56 -0.68 13.49 -15.30
C ALA A 56 -1.71 13.39 -16.44
N GLU A 57 -2.84 12.72 -16.24
CA GLU A 57 -3.95 12.65 -17.19
C GLU A 57 -4.53 14.05 -17.49
N GLY A 58 -4.80 14.84 -16.45
CA GLY A 58 -5.31 16.20 -16.61
C GLY A 58 -4.32 17.13 -17.30
N PHE A 59 -3.03 17.01 -16.95
CA PHE A 59 -1.97 17.80 -17.55
C PHE A 59 -1.71 17.37 -19.00
N ASN A 60 -1.77 16.09 -19.34
CA ASN A 60 -1.64 15.59 -20.71
C ASN A 60 -2.82 16.06 -21.59
N LYS A 61 -4.04 16.09 -21.03
CA LYS A 61 -5.23 16.63 -21.72
C LYS A 61 -5.16 18.14 -21.93
N ILE A 62 -4.53 18.89 -21.01
CA ILE A 62 -4.37 20.34 -21.09
C ILE A 62 -3.18 20.74 -21.97
N THR A 63 -2.10 19.94 -22.00
CA THR A 63 -0.86 20.27 -22.71
C THR A 63 -0.83 19.73 -24.15
N GLY A 64 -1.81 18.95 -24.56
CA GLY A 64 -2.12 18.69 -25.97
C GLY A 64 -1.19 17.70 -26.66
N ASN A 65 -1.65 16.45 -26.74
CA ASN A 65 -1.63 15.67 -27.97
C ASN A 65 -3.04 15.11 -28.22
#